data_AF-A0A5N6K5K9-F1
#
_entry.id   AF-A0A5N6K5K9-F1
#
_cell.length_a   1.000
_cell.length_b   1.000
_cell.length_c   1.000
_cell.angle_alpha   90.00
_cell.angle_beta   90.00
_cell.angle_gamma   90.00
#
_symmetry.space_group_name_H-M   'P 1'
#
loop_
_entity.id
_entity.type
_entity.pdbx_description
1 polymer ?
#
loop_
_entity_poly.entity_id
_entity_poly.type
_entity_poly.pdbx_seq_one_letter_code
_entity_poly.pdbx_strand_id
1 'polypeptide(L)'
;MIRERLVLFIISIFCPPVTVMAVAGVGADCLLNTILLLLGVLPSHIHAFYITCTYFSRKSKVRKGQYPGGPKMGIYSERVWYGGASARRVEPQLNYKIILRQISPNFSNIPNK
;
A
#
# COMPACT_ATOMS: atom_id res chain seq x y z
N MET A 1 39.97 -14.96 -3.74
CA MET A 1 38.94 -15.73 -4.45
C MET A 1 37.57 -15.81 -3.74
N ILE A 2 37.40 -16.50 -2.59
CA ILE A 2 36.06 -16.61 -1.96
C ILE A 2 35.58 -15.26 -1.38
N ARG A 3 36.51 -14.45 -0.86
CA ARG A 3 36.20 -13.20 -0.14
C ARG A 3 35.68 -12.11 -1.08
N GLU A 4 36.26 -11.97 -2.27
CA GLU A 4 35.83 -10.98 -3.28
C GLU A 4 34.42 -11.29 -3.80
N ARG A 5 34.12 -12.57 -4.05
CA ARG A 5 32.80 -13.03 -4.52
C ARG A 5 31.70 -12.74 -3.50
N LEU A 6 32.01 -12.89 -2.21
CA LEU A 6 31.05 -12.66 -1.13
C LEU A 6 30.75 -11.17 -0.94
N VAL A 7 31.76 -10.30 -1.10
CA VAL A 7 31.57 -8.84 -1.06
C VAL A 7 30.70 -8.36 -2.22
N LEU A 8 30.95 -8.84 -3.45
CA LEU A 8 30.11 -8.51 -4.60
C LEU A 8 28.67 -9.01 -4.45
N PHE A 9 28.48 -10.18 -3.86
CA PHE A 9 27.14 -10.73 -3.60
C PHE A 9 26.35 -9.90 -2.57
N ILE A 10 27.01 -9.44 -1.50
CA ILE A 10 26.40 -8.58 -0.49
C ILE A 10 26.02 -7.22 -1.11
N ILE A 11 26.90 -6.61 -1.91
CA ILE A 11 26.61 -5.33 -2.58
C ILE A 11 25.48 -5.49 -3.61
N SER A 12 25.39 -6.64 -4.29
CA SER A 12 24.31 -6.95 -5.24
C SER A 12 22.93 -7.00 -4.58
N ILE A 13 22.85 -7.31 -3.28
CA ILE A 13 21.59 -7.34 -2.54
C ILE A 13 21.08 -5.92 -2.26
N PHE A 14 21.98 -4.98 -1.95
CA PHE A 14 21.60 -3.60 -1.60
C PHE A 14 21.52 -2.67 -2.83
N CYS A 15 22.37 -2.88 -3.83
CA CYS A 15 22.39 -2.09 -5.06
C CYS A 15 22.82 -2.96 -6.27
N PRO A 16 21.89 -3.75 -6.84
CA PRO A 16 22.13 -4.60 -8.00
C PRO A 16 22.74 -3.86 -9.23
N PRO A 17 22.31 -2.63 -9.60
CA PRO A 17 22.85 -1.95 -10.77
C PRO A 17 24.31 -1.53 -10.59
N VAL A 18 24.70 -1.08 -9.39
CA VAL A 18 26.08 -0.66 -9.08
C VAL A 18 27.04 -1.84 -9.13
N THR A 19 26.58 -3.01 -8.68
CA THR A 19 27.39 -4.24 -8.72
C THR A 19 27.65 -4.71 -10.14
N VAL A 20 26.62 -4.70 -11.00
CA VAL A 20 26.78 -5.17 -12.38
C VAL A 20 27.62 -4.19 -13.20
N MET A 21 27.46 -2.88 -12.97
CA MET A 21 28.30 -1.87 -13.62
C MET A 21 29.79 -2.03 -13.24
N ALA A 22 30.09 -2.45 -12.00
CA ALA A 22 31.45 -2.69 -11.51
C ALA A 22 32.06 -4.04 -11.99
N VAL A 23 31.24 -5.05 -12.30
CA VAL A 23 31.70 -6.41 -12.63
C VAL A 23 31.66 -6.71 -14.14
N ALA A 24 30.60 -6.31 -14.83
CA ALA A 24 30.34 -6.69 -16.23
C ALA A 24 30.45 -5.51 -17.22
N GLY A 25 30.61 -4.27 -16.73
CA GLY A 25 30.58 -3.06 -17.56
C GLY A 25 29.16 -2.66 -17.99
N VAL A 26 29.04 -1.69 -18.91
CA VAL A 26 27.76 -1.20 -19.44
C VAL A 26 27.23 -2.19 -20.49
N GLY A 27 26.69 -3.32 -20.03
CA GLY A 27 26.16 -4.40 -20.86
C GLY A 27 24.67 -4.71 -20.63
N ALA A 28 24.17 -5.77 -21.28
CA ALA A 28 22.78 -6.22 -21.18
C ALA A 28 22.36 -6.58 -19.74
N ASP A 29 23.27 -7.12 -18.94
CA ASP A 29 23.01 -7.47 -17.54
C ASP A 29 22.76 -6.22 -16.67
N CYS A 30 23.43 -5.10 -16.99
CA CYS A 30 23.23 -3.82 -16.30
C CYS A 30 21.85 -3.24 -16.61
N LEU A 31 21.39 -3.38 -17.86
CA LEU A 31 20.05 -2.98 -18.28
C LEU A 31 18.97 -3.82 -17.58
N LEU A 32 19.15 -5.15 -17.52
CA LEU A 32 18.21 -6.04 -16.82
C LEU A 32 18.08 -5.70 -15.33
N ASN A 33 19.19 -5.51 -14.62
CA ASN A 33 19.14 -5.13 -13.20
C ASN A 33 18.55 -3.74 -12.97
N THR A 34 18.75 -2.81 -13.90
CA THR A 34 18.12 -1.48 -13.87
C THR A 34 16.60 -1.57 -14.09
N ILE A 35 16.15 -2.37 -15.05
CA ILE A 35 14.73 -2.61 -15.30
C ILE A 35 14.09 -3.29 -14.09
N LEU A 36 14.74 -4.28 -13.48
CA LEU A 36 14.26 -4.95 -12.27
C LEU A 36 14.12 -3.97 -11.09
N LEU A 37 15.09 -3.07 -10.90
CA LEU A 37 15.01 -2.04 -9.87
C LEU A 37 13.84 -1.07 -10.14
N LEU A 38 13.69 -0.59 -11.37
CA LEU A 38 12.57 0.27 -11.75
C LEU A 38 11.22 -0.45 -11.58
N LEU A 39 11.16 -1.72 -11.95
CA LEU A 39 9.98 -2.56 -11.82
C LEU A 39 9.63 -2.86 -10.36
N GLY A 40 10.57 -2.84 -9.42
CA GLY A 40 10.28 -2.91 -7.99
C GLY A 40 9.86 -1.57 -7.38
N VAL A 41 10.53 -0.49 -7.78
CA VAL A 41 10.30 0.86 -7.24
C VAL A 41 8.95 1.43 -7.68
N LEU A 42 8.58 1.28 -8.95
CA LEU A 42 7.33 1.81 -9.49
C LEU A 42 6.07 1.25 -8.80
N PRO A 43 5.84 -0.08 -8.70
CA PRO A 43 4.68 -0.61 -8.00
C PRO A 43 4.72 -0.30 -6.50
N SER A 44 5.90 -0.22 -5.89
CA SER A 44 6.05 0.17 -4.48
C SER A 44 5.54 1.59 -4.22
N HIS A 45 5.93 2.55 -5.07
CA HIS A 45 5.43 3.93 -4.97
C HIS A 45 3.94 4.04 -5.27
N ILE A 46 3.43 3.35 -6.30
CA ILE A 46 1.99 3.32 -6.60
C ILE A 46 1.21 2.75 -5.41
N HIS A 47 1.70 1.68 -4.78
CA HIS A 47 1.08 1.08 -3.61
C HIS A 47 1.08 2.01 -2.39
N ALA A 48 2.21 2.66 -2.10
CA ALA A 48 2.29 3.66 -1.03
C ALA A 48 1.35 4.85 -1.28
N PHE A 49 1.26 5.31 -2.52
CA PHE A 49 0.34 6.36 -2.94
C PHE A 49 -1.12 5.93 -2.76
N TYR A 50 -1.47 4.70 -3.16
CA TYR A 50 -2.80 4.12 -2.95
C TYR A 50 -3.21 4.11 -1.47
N ILE A 51 -2.32 3.65 -0.57
CA ILE A 51 -2.57 3.67 0.88
C ILE A 51 -2.80 5.09 1.38
N THR A 52 -1.98 6.03 0.92
CA THR A 52 -2.05 7.44 1.33
C THR A 52 -3.35 8.11 0.87
N CYS A 53 -3.72 7.96 -0.40
CA CYS A 53 -4.96 8.50 -0.94
C CYS A 53 -6.20 7.91 -0.25
N THR A 54 -6.21 6.59 -0.02
CA THR A 54 -7.31 5.94 0.69
C THR A 54 -7.42 6.41 2.14
N TYR A 55 -6.30 6.61 2.84
CA TYR A 55 -6.27 7.20 4.18
C TYR A 55 -6.89 8.60 4.21
N PHE A 56 -6.49 9.51 3.30
CA PHE A 56 -7.02 10.88 3.26
C PHE A 56 -8.51 10.95 2.94
N SER A 57 -8.98 10.11 2.01
CA SER A 57 -10.42 10.02 1.68
C SER A 57 -11.23 9.56 2.90
N ARG A 58 -10.74 8.54 3.63
CA ARG A 58 -11.40 8.02 4.84
C ARG A 58 -11.36 8.99 6.01
N LYS A 59 -10.22 9.67 6.22
CA LYS A 59 -10.07 10.74 7.23
C LYS A 59 -11.11 11.85 7.02
N SER A 60 -11.38 12.20 5.77
CA SER A 60 -12.39 13.20 5.42
C SER A 60 -13.81 12.72 5.73
N LYS A 61 -14.14 11.45 5.48
CA LYS A 61 -15.45 10.85 5.84
C LYS A 61 -15.68 10.85 7.35
N VAL A 62 -14.68 10.40 8.12
CA VAL A 62 -14.76 10.38 9.58
C VAL A 62 -14.93 11.78 10.15
N ARG A 63 -14.26 12.78 9.59
CA ARG A 63 -14.41 14.18 10.02
C ARG A 63 -15.82 14.73 9.75
N LYS A 64 -16.52 14.20 8.74
CA LYS A 64 -17.93 14.51 8.46
C LYS A 64 -18.90 13.65 9.30
N GLY A 65 -18.39 12.78 10.18
CA GLY A 65 -19.22 11.83 10.91
C GLY A 65 -19.83 10.76 10.01
N GLN A 66 -19.18 10.43 8.88
CA GLN A 66 -19.60 9.35 7.98
C GLN A 66 -18.73 8.10 8.19
N TYR A 67 -19.34 6.93 8.00
CA TYR A 67 -18.64 5.66 8.13
C TYR A 67 -17.52 5.52 7.07
N PRO A 68 -16.24 5.36 7.46
CA PRO A 68 -15.09 5.38 6.54
C PRO A 68 -15.03 4.20 5.57
N GLY A 69 -15.83 3.15 5.77
CA GLY A 69 -15.83 1.93 4.97
C GLY A 69 -15.04 0.81 5.66
N GLY A 70 -15.33 -0.44 5.28
CA GLY A 70 -14.67 -1.62 5.83
C GLY A 70 -13.24 -1.84 5.28
N PRO A 71 -12.66 -3.02 5.56
CA PRO A 71 -11.38 -3.45 4.99
C PRO A 71 -11.36 -3.35 3.46
N LYS A 72 -10.20 -3.02 2.89
CA LYS A 72 -9.93 -2.98 1.44
C LYS A 72 -8.74 -3.87 1.11
N MET A 73 -8.77 -4.47 -0.08
CA MET A 73 -7.67 -5.27 -0.60
C MET A 73 -6.36 -4.47 -0.64
N GLY A 74 -5.26 -5.09 -0.21
CA GLY A 74 -3.94 -4.46 -0.16
C GLY A 74 -3.73 -3.48 0.99
N ILE A 75 -4.66 -3.36 1.94
CA ILE A 75 -4.50 -2.55 3.15
C ILE A 75 -4.87 -3.39 4.35
N TYR A 76 -3.89 -3.71 5.19
CA TYR A 76 -4.09 -4.52 6.40
C TYR A 76 -4.10 -3.70 7.70
N SER A 77 -3.89 -2.38 7.61
CA SER A 77 -3.83 -1.51 8.77
C SER A 77 -5.20 -0.96 9.15
N GLU A 78 -5.62 -1.26 10.38
CA GLU A 78 -6.87 -0.77 10.99
C GLU A 78 -6.92 0.77 11.07
N ARG A 79 -5.76 1.42 11.33
CA ARG A 79 -5.63 2.89 11.32
C ARG A 79 -6.01 3.47 9.95
N VAL A 80 -5.66 2.79 8.86
CA VAL A 80 -6.01 3.23 7.50
C VAL A 80 -7.49 2.99 7.22
N TRP A 81 -8.06 1.87 7.68
CA TRP A 81 -9.49 1.60 7.53
C TRP A 81 -10.38 2.63 8.21
N TYR A 82 -10.00 3.07 9.43
CA TYR A 82 -10.74 4.10 10.15
C TYR A 82 -10.27 5.53 9.88
N GLY A 83 -9.40 5.76 8.87
CA GLY A 83 -8.92 7.11 8.55
C GLY A 83 -8.25 7.83 9.72
N GLY A 84 -7.67 7.08 10.66
CA GLY A 84 -7.04 7.60 11.87
C GLY A 84 -7.95 7.76 13.10
N ALA A 85 -9.24 7.41 13.04
CA ALA A 85 -10.09 7.35 14.22
C ALA A 85 -9.92 6.04 15.01
N SER A 86 -10.17 6.10 16.31
CA SER A 86 -10.28 4.91 17.16
C SER A 86 -11.53 4.11 16.77
N ALA A 87 -11.41 2.78 16.77
CA ALA A 87 -12.50 1.85 16.46
C ALA A 87 -13.79 2.20 17.23
N ARG A 88 -13.66 2.57 18.51
CA ARG A 88 -14.78 2.97 19.39
C ARG A 88 -15.59 4.17 18.87
N ARG A 89 -14.99 5.10 18.12
CA ARG A 89 -15.73 6.21 17.48
C ARG A 89 -16.51 5.77 16.25
N VAL A 90 -16.07 4.70 15.59
CA VAL A 90 -16.62 4.24 14.31
C VAL A 90 -17.61 3.08 14.50
N GLU A 91 -17.47 2.32 15.59
CA GLU A 91 -18.35 1.21 15.99
C GLU A 91 -19.86 1.53 15.92
N PRO A 92 -20.37 2.65 16.47
CA PRO A 92 -21.79 2.95 16.41
C PRO A 92 -22.32 3.06 14.98
N GLN A 93 -21.52 3.65 14.09
CA GLN A 93 -21.88 3.83 12.69
C GLN A 93 -21.80 2.54 11.89
N LEU A 94 -20.84 1.67 12.23
CA LEU A 94 -20.73 0.33 11.64
C LEU A 94 -21.95 -0.51 12.01
N ASN A 95 -22.30 -0.53 13.30
CA ASN A 95 -23.42 -1.34 13.79
C ASN A 95 -24.74 -0.91 13.14
N TYR A 96 -24.99 0.40 13.06
CA TYR A 96 -26.15 0.94 12.34
C TYR A 96 -26.20 0.49 10.88
N LYS A 97 -25.07 0.55 10.16
CA LYS A 97 -24.99 0.14 8.75
C LYS A 97 -25.20 -1.36 8.55
N ILE A 98 -24.73 -2.19 9.48
CA ILE A 98 -24.97 -3.64 9.46
C ILE A 98 -26.46 -3.92 9.65
N ILE A 99 -27.08 -3.29 10.65
CA ILE A 99 -28.52 -3.43 10.92
C ILE A 99 -29.34 -3.00 9.70
N LEU A 100 -29.03 -1.85 9.09
CA LEU A 100 -29.72 -1.39 7.88
C LEU A 100 -29.59 -2.37 6.72
N ARG A 101 -28.43 -3.02 6.54
CA ARG A 101 -28.24 -4.05 5.51
C ARG A 101 -29.05 -5.31 5.77
N GLN A 102 -29.27 -5.67 7.03
CA GLN A 102 -30.12 -6.81 7.41
C GLN A 102 -31.60 -6.51 7.12
N ILE A 103 -32.05 -5.28 7.41
CA ILE A 103 -33.45 -4.87 7.25
C ILE A 103 -33.78 -4.53 5.79
N SER A 104 -32.84 -3.94 5.06
CA SER A 104 -33.00 -3.56 3.66
C SER A 104 -31.75 -3.94 2.86
N PRO A 105 -31.79 -5.07 2.11
CA PRO A 105 -30.63 -5.53 1.36
C PRO A 105 -30.20 -4.59 0.21
N ASN A 106 -31.06 -3.62 -0.17
CA ASN A 106 -30.81 -2.68 -1.28
C ASN A 106 -30.31 -1.28 -0.83
N PHE A 107 -29.93 -1.12 0.44
CA PHE A 107 -29.54 0.19 1.02
C PHE A 107 -28.18 0.74 0.49
N SER A 108 -27.46 0.03 -0.37
CA SER A 108 -26.15 0.45 -0.89
C SER A 108 -26.18 1.69 -1.79
N ASN A 109 -27.35 2.12 -2.25
CA ASN A 109 -27.52 3.25 -3.17
C ASN A 109 -27.86 4.59 -2.50
N ILE A 110 -27.88 4.68 -1.17
CA ILE A 110 -28.17 5.95 -0.51
C ILE A 110 -26.91 6.82 -0.50
N PRO A 111 -26.92 7.98 -1.18
CA PRO A 111 -25.76 8.86 -1.25
C PRO A 111 -25.41 9.32 0.16
N ASN A 112 -24.14 9.14 0.53
CA ASN A 112 -23.59 9.60 1.79
C ASN A 112 -23.44 11.13 1.68
N LYS A 113 -24.50 11.88 2.01
CA LYS A 113 -24.54 13.34 2.00
C LYS A 113 -23.60 13.92 3.06
#